data_AF-A0A7K7B809-F1
#
_entry.id   AF-A0A7K7B809-F1
#
_cell.length_a   1.000
_cell.length_b   1.000
_cell.length_c   1.000
_cell.angle_alpha   90.00
_cell.angle_beta   90.00
_cell.angle_gamma   90.00
#
_symmetry.space_group_name_H-M   'P 1'
#
loop_
_entity.id
_entity.type
_entity.pdbx_description
1 polymer ?
#
loop_
_entity_poly.entity_id
_entity_poly.type
_entity_poly.pdbx_seq_one_letter_code
_entity_poly.pdbx_strand_id
1 'polypeptide(L)'
;MSTEVPNIKLKIDPQDLQIQTFTVEKLLEPLIIQVTTLVNCPQNPSNKKKGRSKRAHVLLASVEEATWNLLDKGAKIAKEATVFKEELHSALQGVRKESQALRVSAEDFTSDPCCLPKRQAVVQAARALLAAVTRLLILADMVDVAYLLEHLAVFQRTFESLRNVSSKADLQKTYQKFRKDLENLDYLAYKRQQ
;
A
#
# COMPACT_ATOMS: atom_id res chain seq x y z
N MET A 1 -26.77 23.04 -2.12
CA MET A 1 -26.63 22.53 -0.74
C MET A 1 -25.40 21.65 -0.73
N SER A 2 -24.25 22.20 -0.30
CA SER A 2 -22.98 21.49 -0.25
C SER A 2 -23.12 20.31 0.71
N THR A 3 -23.00 19.10 0.18
CA THR A 3 -22.99 17.87 0.98
C THR A 3 -21.68 17.83 1.73
N GLU A 4 -21.65 18.33 2.95
CA GLU A 4 -20.53 18.06 3.86
C GLU A 4 -20.44 16.55 4.03
N VAL A 5 -19.33 16.01 3.54
CA VAL A 5 -18.96 14.62 3.67
C VAL A 5 -18.72 14.37 5.16
N PRO A 6 -19.34 13.34 5.78
CA PRO A 6 -19.05 13.02 7.16
C PRO A 6 -17.54 12.78 7.29
N ASN A 7 -16.90 13.60 8.12
CA ASN A 7 -15.48 13.46 8.43
C ASN A 7 -15.32 12.24 9.35
N ILE A 8 -15.25 11.05 8.73
CA ILE A 8 -15.02 9.79 9.41
C ILE A 8 -13.61 9.86 10.00
N LYS A 9 -13.52 10.31 11.27
CA LYS A 9 -12.30 10.27 12.06
C LYS A 9 -12.01 8.81 12.40
N LEU A 10 -11.32 8.13 11.51
CA LEU A 10 -10.65 6.88 11.82
C LEU A 10 -9.67 7.16 12.97
N LYS A 11 -9.89 6.57 14.16
CA LYS A 11 -8.92 6.57 15.26
C LYS A 11 -7.78 5.63 14.88
N ILE A 12 -6.89 6.08 14.01
CA ILE A 12 -5.74 5.31 13.56
C ILE A 12 -4.51 6.18 13.73
N ASP A 13 -3.47 5.62 14.35
CA ASP A 13 -2.18 6.26 14.46
C ASP A 13 -1.37 5.98 13.19
N PRO A 14 -1.08 6.97 12.34
CA PRO A 14 -0.28 6.78 11.13
C PRO A 14 1.18 6.36 11.44
N GLN A 15 1.61 6.40 12.70
CA GLN A 15 2.94 5.94 13.12
C GLN A 15 2.97 4.48 13.62
N ASP A 16 1.82 3.91 14.01
CA ASP A 16 1.68 2.51 14.48
C ASP A 16 0.75 1.70 13.56
N LEU A 17 1.23 1.43 12.35
CA LEU A 17 0.49 0.74 11.30
C LEU A 17 0.76 -0.77 11.32
N GLN A 18 -0.27 -1.58 11.59
CA GLN A 18 -0.23 -3.04 11.52
C GLN A 18 -0.90 -3.55 10.24
N ILE A 19 -0.37 -4.64 9.67
CA ILE A 19 -0.97 -5.30 8.50
C ILE A 19 -2.22 -6.04 8.97
N GLN A 20 -3.39 -5.67 8.42
CA GLN A 20 -4.66 -6.32 8.75
C GLN A 20 -5.38 -6.88 7.51
N THR A 21 -4.74 -6.85 6.34
CA THR A 21 -5.40 -7.11 5.06
C THR A 21 -4.63 -8.12 4.22
N PHE A 22 -5.36 -9.09 3.68
CA PHE A 22 -4.82 -10.18 2.88
C PHE A 22 -4.09 -9.70 1.62
N THR A 23 -4.58 -8.63 0.97
CA THR A 23 -3.92 -8.03 -0.20
C THR A 23 -2.54 -7.48 0.16
N VAL A 24 -2.42 -6.79 1.30
CA VAL A 24 -1.16 -6.23 1.78
C VAL A 24 -0.20 -7.37 2.15
N GLU A 25 -0.70 -8.39 2.83
CA GLU A 25 0.07 -9.61 3.14
C GLU A 25 0.59 -10.29 1.87
N LYS A 26 -0.27 -10.50 0.87
CA LYS A 26 0.10 -11.11 -0.43
C LYS A 26 1.10 -10.30 -1.24
N LEU A 27 1.02 -8.97 -1.19
CA LEU A 27 1.97 -8.09 -1.85
C LEU A 27 3.33 -8.06 -1.14
N LEU A 28 3.33 -8.20 0.19
CA LEU A 28 4.53 -8.21 1.00
C LEU A 28 5.23 -9.57 1.06
N GLU A 29 4.50 -10.67 0.97
CA GLU A 29 5.04 -12.04 0.97
C GLU A 29 6.22 -12.23 -0.02
N PRO A 30 6.08 -11.93 -1.34
CA PRO A 30 7.19 -12.07 -2.28
C PRO A 30 8.34 -11.10 -2.01
N LEU A 31 8.04 -9.89 -1.51
CA LEU A 31 9.04 -8.87 -1.18
C LEU A 31 9.87 -9.28 0.05
N ILE A 32 9.24 -9.80 1.10
CA ILE A 32 9.87 -10.34 2.29
C ILE A 32 10.71 -11.57 1.92
N ILE A 33 10.20 -12.48 1.10
CA ILE A 33 10.94 -13.66 0.62
C ILE A 33 12.20 -13.22 -0.15
N GLN A 34 12.10 -12.26 -1.07
CA GLN A 34 13.24 -11.78 -1.85
C GLN A 34 14.32 -11.15 -0.96
N VAL A 35 13.93 -10.30 -0.01
CA VAL A 35 14.90 -9.67 0.90
C VAL A 35 15.46 -10.66 1.92
N THR A 36 14.65 -11.54 2.50
CA THR A 36 15.15 -12.59 3.41
C THR A 36 16.07 -13.57 2.68
N THR A 37 15.86 -13.85 1.40
CA THR A 37 16.78 -14.68 0.60
C THR A 37 18.12 -13.99 0.36
N LEU A 38 18.14 -12.67 0.15
CA LEU A 38 19.37 -11.86 0.10
C LEU A 38 20.08 -11.82 1.48
N VAL A 39 19.30 -11.76 2.56
CA VAL A 39 19.80 -11.73 3.95
C VAL A 39 20.37 -13.08 4.40
N ASN A 40 19.72 -14.20 4.03
CA ASN A 40 20.02 -15.53 4.56
C ASN A 40 21.22 -16.24 3.92
N CYS A 41 22.07 -15.56 3.14
CA CYS A 41 23.33 -16.21 2.77
C CYS A 41 24.24 -16.31 4.01
N PRO A 42 24.77 -17.50 4.34
CA PRO A 42 25.57 -17.71 5.55
C PRO A 42 26.70 -16.69 5.67
N GLN A 43 26.99 -16.27 6.91
CA GLN A 43 28.07 -15.32 7.19
C GLN A 43 29.44 -15.87 6.78
N ASN A 44 29.58 -17.19 6.68
CA ASN A 44 30.76 -17.84 6.16
C ASN A 44 30.68 -18.03 4.64
N PRO A 45 31.65 -17.54 3.85
CA PRO A 45 31.72 -17.83 2.43
C PRO A 45 31.90 -19.34 2.23
N SER A 46 30.95 -19.98 1.55
CA SER A 46 31.04 -21.39 1.19
C SER A 46 32.19 -21.62 0.19
N ASN A 47 33.02 -22.64 0.44
CA ASN A 47 34.07 -23.13 -0.46
C ASN A 47 33.54 -23.88 -1.69
N LYS A 48 32.22 -24.00 -1.85
CA LYS A 48 31.61 -24.60 -3.04
C LYS A 48 31.69 -23.63 -4.22
N LYS A 49 32.00 -24.14 -5.42
CA LYS A 49 31.87 -23.40 -6.67
C LYS A 49 30.46 -22.82 -6.76
N LYS A 50 30.33 -21.51 -6.53
CA LYS A 50 29.06 -20.79 -6.65
C LYS A 50 28.64 -20.83 -8.12
N GLY A 51 27.39 -21.22 -8.40
CA GLY A 51 26.81 -21.06 -9.73
C GLY A 51 26.86 -19.59 -10.16
N ARG A 52 26.85 -19.32 -11.48
CA ARG A 52 26.78 -17.96 -12.01
C ARG A 52 25.46 -17.30 -11.57
N SER A 53 25.46 -16.62 -10.43
CA SER A 53 24.37 -15.71 -10.04
C SER A 53 24.11 -14.73 -11.17
N LYS A 54 22.85 -14.33 -11.38
CA LYS A 54 22.54 -13.16 -12.23
C LYS A 54 23.45 -12.01 -11.78
N ARG A 55 24.00 -11.25 -12.74
CA ARG A 55 24.93 -10.16 -12.40
C ARG A 55 24.22 -9.18 -11.47
N ALA A 56 24.89 -8.74 -10.41
CA ALA A 56 24.27 -7.93 -9.34
C ALA A 56 23.57 -6.66 -9.88
N HIS A 57 24.11 -6.03 -10.92
CA HIS A 57 23.47 -4.90 -11.60
C HIS A 57 22.12 -5.24 -12.24
N VAL A 58 21.93 -6.47 -12.75
CA VAL A 58 20.65 -6.88 -13.35
C VAL A 58 19.58 -7.01 -12.27
N LEU A 59 19.95 -7.51 -11.09
CA LEU A 59 19.02 -7.62 -9.97
C LEU A 59 18.65 -6.24 -9.42
N LEU A 60 19.61 -5.32 -9.32
CA LEU A 60 19.36 -3.94 -8.91
C LEU A 60 18.40 -3.23 -9.87
N ALA A 61 18.65 -3.32 -11.18
CA ALA A 61 17.78 -2.73 -12.19
C ALA A 61 16.33 -3.22 -12.11
N SER A 62 16.11 -4.52 -11.88
CA SER A 62 14.76 -5.07 -11.69
C SER A 62 14.07 -4.53 -10.43
N VAL A 63 14.80 -4.34 -9.34
CA VAL A 63 14.26 -3.76 -8.10
C VAL A 63 13.92 -2.28 -8.29
N GLU A 64 14.77 -1.53 -8.98
CA GLU A 64 14.52 -0.13 -9.32
C GLU A 64 13.29 0.03 -10.21
N GLU A 65 13.16 -0.79 -11.24
CA GLU A 65 11.99 -0.79 -12.13
C GLU A 65 10.70 -1.12 -11.36
N ALA A 66 10.72 -2.15 -10.51
CA ALA A 66 9.57 -2.50 -9.67
C ALA A 66 9.20 -1.36 -8.70
N THR A 67 10.20 -0.73 -8.09
CA THR A 67 9.99 0.38 -7.15
C THR A 67 9.46 1.62 -7.86
N TRP A 68 9.97 1.93 -9.06
CA TRP A 68 9.49 3.03 -9.88
C TRP A 68 8.04 2.82 -10.31
N ASN A 69 7.69 1.62 -10.77
CA ASN A 69 6.32 1.26 -11.14
C ASN A 69 5.34 1.42 -9.95
N LEU A 70 5.78 1.03 -8.75
CA LEU A 70 5.01 1.22 -7.51
C LEU A 70 4.83 2.70 -7.17
N LEU A 71 5.89 3.50 -7.31
CA LEU A 71 5.84 4.95 -7.07
C LEU A 71 4.97 5.70 -8.07
N ASP A 72 5.01 5.34 -9.36
CA ASP A 72 4.16 5.93 -10.40
C ASP A 72 2.67 5.64 -10.13
N LYS A 73 2.34 4.37 -9.87
CA LYS A 73 0.97 3.98 -9.50
C LYS A 73 0.51 4.64 -8.20
N GLY A 74 1.37 4.63 -7.19
CA GLY A 74 1.08 5.25 -5.90
C GLY A 74 0.86 6.78 -6.00
N ALA A 75 1.63 7.47 -6.84
CA ALA A 75 1.44 8.91 -7.07
C ALA A 75 0.11 9.23 -7.75
N LYS A 76 -0.35 8.37 -8.67
CA LYS A 76 -1.68 8.50 -9.30
C LYS A 76 -2.79 8.33 -8.26
N ILE A 77 -2.70 7.28 -7.44
CA ILE A 77 -3.65 7.02 -6.34
C ILE A 77 -3.67 8.18 -5.34
N ALA A 78 -2.51 8.66 -4.91
CA ALA A 78 -2.41 9.78 -3.96
C ALA A 78 -2.98 11.11 -4.50
N LYS A 79 -3.03 11.28 -5.84
CA LYS A 79 -3.67 12.44 -6.46
C LYS A 79 -5.19 12.38 -6.37
N GLU A 80 -5.76 11.18 -6.45
CA GLU A 80 -7.20 10.91 -6.42
C GLU A 80 -7.74 10.75 -5.00
N ALA A 81 -6.87 10.49 -4.03
CA ALA A 81 -7.23 10.32 -2.62
C ALA A 81 -7.85 11.60 -2.01
N THR A 82 -9.03 11.44 -1.41
CA THR A 82 -9.74 12.50 -0.67
C THR A 82 -9.40 12.52 0.82
N VAL A 83 -8.85 11.42 1.34
CA VAL A 83 -8.45 11.23 2.75
C VAL A 83 -7.00 10.73 2.79
N PHE A 84 -6.26 11.02 3.87
CA PHE A 84 -4.86 10.61 4.08
C PHE A 84 -3.86 11.08 3.00
N LYS A 85 -4.15 12.21 2.33
CA LYS A 85 -3.37 12.69 1.19
C LYS A 85 -1.93 13.05 1.57
N GLU A 86 -1.74 13.74 2.69
CA GLU A 86 -0.43 14.15 3.17
C GLU A 86 0.38 12.94 3.65
N GLU A 87 -0.27 12.00 4.33
CA GLU A 87 0.31 10.74 4.79
C GLU A 87 0.76 9.86 3.62
N LEU A 88 -0.08 9.72 2.59
CA LEU A 88 0.27 9.02 1.35
C LEU A 88 1.45 9.69 0.64
N HIS A 89 1.45 11.04 0.55
CA HIS A 89 2.56 11.76 -0.05
C HIS A 89 3.86 11.54 0.74
N SER A 90 3.81 11.63 2.06
CA SER A 90 4.94 11.37 2.94
C SER A 90 5.46 9.94 2.80
N ALA A 91 4.57 8.94 2.73
CA ALA A 91 4.95 7.54 2.53
C ALA A 91 5.62 7.32 1.17
N LEU A 92 5.12 7.94 0.09
CA LEU A 92 5.75 7.90 -1.24
C LEU A 92 7.15 8.53 -1.23
N GLN A 93 7.34 9.65 -0.53
CA GLN A 93 8.66 10.26 -0.35
C GLN A 93 9.60 9.36 0.45
N GLY A 94 9.08 8.68 1.48
CA GLY A 94 9.81 7.67 2.23
C GLY A 94 10.32 6.54 1.33
N VAL A 95 9.45 5.97 0.50
CA VAL A 95 9.83 4.92 -0.46
C VAL A 95 10.90 5.42 -1.45
N ARG A 96 10.78 6.65 -1.97
CA ARG A 96 11.79 7.26 -2.86
C ARG A 96 13.16 7.38 -2.17
N LYS A 97 13.18 7.88 -0.93
CA LYS A 97 14.40 8.04 -0.14
C LYS A 97 15.09 6.70 0.10
N GLU A 98 14.35 5.70 0.58
CA GLU A 98 14.92 4.38 0.87
C GLU A 98 15.34 3.64 -0.42
N SER A 99 14.64 3.87 -1.54
CA SER A 99 15.02 3.36 -2.85
C SER A 99 16.38 3.90 -3.30
N GLN A 100 16.60 5.21 -3.14
CA GLN A 100 17.88 5.84 -3.45
C GLN A 100 19.02 5.31 -2.55
N ALA A 101 18.74 5.12 -1.26
CA ALA A 101 19.72 4.54 -0.32
C ALA A 101 20.10 3.10 -0.69
N LEU A 102 19.12 2.29 -1.12
CA LEU A 102 19.36 0.94 -1.62
C LEU A 102 20.22 0.95 -2.87
N ARG A 103 19.94 1.86 -3.83
CA ARG A 103 20.74 2.00 -5.05
C ARG A 103 22.21 2.26 -4.74
N VAL A 104 22.50 3.30 -3.93
CA VAL A 104 23.87 3.67 -3.56
C VAL A 104 24.58 2.50 -2.87
N SER A 105 23.92 1.88 -1.89
CA SER A 105 24.49 0.74 -1.16
C SER A 105 24.76 -0.45 -2.09
N ALA A 106 23.86 -0.70 -3.04
CA ALA A 106 23.99 -1.80 -4.00
C ALA A 106 25.10 -1.55 -5.02
N GLU A 107 25.24 -0.32 -5.53
CA GLU A 107 26.35 0.09 -6.40
C GLU A 107 27.69 -0.14 -5.68
N ASP A 108 27.83 0.36 -4.44
CA ASP A 108 29.03 0.19 -3.63
C ASP A 108 29.39 -1.29 -3.40
N PHE A 109 28.38 -2.13 -3.15
CA PHE A 109 28.52 -3.58 -3.00
C PHE A 109 28.90 -4.26 -4.32
N THR A 110 28.36 -3.83 -5.46
CA THR A 110 28.70 -4.42 -6.76
C THR A 110 30.16 -4.17 -7.14
N SER A 111 30.75 -3.06 -6.69
CA SER A 111 32.17 -2.77 -6.86
C SER A 111 33.09 -3.63 -6.00
N ASP A 112 32.60 -4.18 -4.89
CA ASP A 112 33.36 -5.08 -4.00
C ASP A 112 32.45 -6.11 -3.30
N PRO A 113 32.04 -7.18 -4.01
CA PRO A 113 31.02 -8.11 -3.53
C PRO A 113 31.44 -9.02 -2.38
N CYS A 114 32.74 -9.06 -2.06
CA CYS A 114 33.29 -9.88 -0.97
C CYS A 114 33.38 -9.11 0.36
N CYS A 115 33.15 -7.79 0.33
CA CYS A 115 33.19 -6.94 1.50
C CYS A 115 31.93 -7.12 2.36
N LEU A 116 32.11 -7.73 3.54
CA LEU A 116 31.02 -8.02 4.49
C LEU A 116 30.27 -6.74 4.95
N PRO A 117 30.95 -5.63 5.32
CA PRO A 117 30.26 -4.39 5.67
C PRO A 117 29.35 -3.85 4.54
N LYS A 118 29.83 -3.88 3.29
CA LYS A 118 29.04 -3.42 2.13
C LYS A 118 27.82 -4.30 1.89
N ARG A 119 27.99 -5.62 2.04
CA ARG A 119 26.86 -6.57 1.99
C ARG A 119 25.81 -6.25 3.07
N GLN A 120 26.25 -5.96 4.29
CA GLN A 120 25.35 -5.63 5.39
C GLN A 120 24.62 -4.29 5.16
N ALA A 121 25.28 -3.30 4.56
CA ALA A 121 24.67 -2.03 4.18
C ALA A 121 23.52 -2.22 3.17
N VAL A 122 23.74 -3.03 2.11
CA VAL A 122 22.67 -3.38 1.14
C VAL A 122 21.49 -4.04 1.82
N VAL A 123 21.75 -5.00 2.71
CA VAL A 123 20.70 -5.70 3.45
C VAL A 123 19.88 -4.74 4.30
N GLN A 124 20.54 -3.80 4.98
CA GLN A 124 19.84 -2.82 5.82
C GLN A 124 19.00 -1.86 4.98
N ALA A 125 19.53 -1.37 3.86
CA ALA A 125 18.80 -0.52 2.93
C ALA A 125 17.59 -1.24 2.30
N ALA A 126 17.74 -2.52 1.96
CA ALA A 126 16.65 -3.33 1.42
C ALA A 126 15.52 -3.51 2.45
N ARG A 127 15.85 -3.77 3.73
CA ARG A 127 14.87 -3.83 4.82
C ARG A 127 14.15 -2.50 5.03
N ALA A 128 14.89 -1.39 4.98
CA ALA A 128 14.30 -0.05 5.12
C ALA A 128 13.32 0.25 3.97
N LEU A 129 13.68 -0.09 2.73
CA LEU A 129 12.79 0.04 1.58
C LEU A 129 11.52 -0.81 1.74
N LEU A 130 11.65 -2.06 2.20
CA LEU A 130 10.47 -2.90 2.48
C LEU A 130 9.56 -2.31 3.55
N ALA A 131 10.13 -1.77 4.63
CA ALA A 131 9.35 -1.14 5.68
C ALA A 131 8.60 0.11 5.15
N ALA A 132 9.26 0.92 4.32
CA ALA A 132 8.63 2.07 3.68
C ALA A 132 7.49 1.66 2.72
N VAL A 133 7.71 0.63 1.90
CA VAL A 133 6.68 0.08 0.99
C VAL A 133 5.52 -0.50 1.79
N THR A 134 5.79 -1.22 2.88
CA THR A 134 4.76 -1.76 3.78
C THR A 134 3.87 -0.65 4.33
N ARG A 135 4.45 0.43 4.84
CA ARG A 135 3.69 1.58 5.34
C ARG A 135 2.82 2.22 4.26
N LEU A 136 3.35 2.38 3.05
CA LEU A 136 2.58 2.89 1.92
C LEU A 136 1.37 2.00 1.58
N LEU A 137 1.56 0.68 1.55
CA LEU A 137 0.48 -0.27 1.26
C LEU A 137 -0.60 -0.28 2.34
N ILE A 138 -0.22 -0.19 3.62
CA ILE A 138 -1.19 -0.08 4.71
C ILE A 138 -1.99 1.23 4.62
N LEU A 139 -1.33 2.35 4.30
CA LEU A 139 -2.04 3.62 4.11
C LEU A 139 -3.00 3.58 2.91
N ALA A 140 -2.60 2.95 1.80
CA ALA A 140 -3.47 2.75 0.66
C ALA A 140 -4.71 1.92 1.05
N ASP A 141 -4.51 0.85 1.83
CA ASP A 141 -5.58 0.02 2.35
C ASP A 141 -6.57 0.79 3.23
N MET A 142 -6.05 1.67 4.10
CA MET A 142 -6.87 2.53 4.95
C MET A 142 -7.72 3.52 4.15
N VAL A 143 -7.21 4.02 3.02
CA VAL A 143 -7.98 4.88 2.11
C VAL A 143 -9.16 4.09 1.51
N ASP A 144 -8.95 2.85 1.09
CA ASP A 144 -10.03 1.99 0.58
C ASP A 144 -11.10 1.72 1.67
N VAL A 145 -10.69 1.50 2.92
CA VAL A 145 -11.62 1.34 4.06
C VAL A 145 -12.39 2.63 4.33
N ALA A 146 -11.72 3.78 4.35
CA ALA A 146 -12.36 5.08 4.53
C ALA A 146 -13.43 5.32 3.46
N TYR A 147 -13.10 5.01 2.21
CA TYR A 147 -14.03 5.11 1.08
C TYR A 147 -15.26 4.20 1.26
N LEU A 148 -15.07 2.94 1.66
CA LEU A 148 -16.20 2.03 1.92
C LEU A 148 -17.10 2.53 3.06
N LEU A 149 -16.52 3.04 4.15
CA LEU A 149 -17.28 3.59 5.27
C LEU A 149 -18.06 4.86 4.89
N GLU A 150 -17.53 5.69 3.98
CA GLU A 150 -18.26 6.84 3.45
C GLU A 150 -19.53 6.42 2.72
N HIS A 151 -19.44 5.41 1.84
CA HIS A 151 -20.59 4.85 1.14
C HIS A 151 -21.59 4.21 2.09
N LEU A 152 -21.12 3.52 3.13
CA LEU A 152 -21.99 2.99 4.18
C LEU A 152 -22.75 4.11 4.91
N ALA A 153 -22.10 5.22 5.22
CA ALA A 153 -22.74 6.38 5.86
C ALA A 153 -23.74 7.11 4.95
N VAL A 154 -23.49 7.14 3.63
CA VAL A 154 -24.47 7.63 2.64
C VAL A 154 -25.69 6.72 2.62
N PHE A 155 -25.49 5.40 2.53
CA PHE A 155 -26.56 4.42 2.54
C PHE A 155 -27.42 4.50 3.81
N GLN A 156 -26.80 4.60 5.00
CA GLN A 156 -27.51 4.77 6.27
C GLN A 156 -28.43 6.00 6.26
N ARG A 157 -27.93 7.15 5.77
CA ARG A 157 -28.75 8.37 5.64
C ARG A 157 -29.91 8.18 4.65
N THR A 158 -29.68 7.50 3.53
CA THR A 158 -30.75 7.20 2.57
C THR A 158 -31.79 6.25 3.17
N PHE A 159 -31.36 5.25 3.95
CA PHE A 159 -32.27 4.35 4.68
C PHE A 159 -33.10 5.09 5.74
N GLU A 160 -32.49 5.97 6.53
CA GLU A 160 -33.21 6.81 7.50
C GLU A 160 -34.21 7.74 6.82
N SER A 161 -33.82 8.33 5.68
CA SER A 161 -34.73 9.15 4.88
C SER A 161 -35.91 8.33 4.38
N LEU A 162 -35.70 7.08 3.95
CA LEU A 162 -36.76 6.18 3.50
C LEU A 162 -37.75 5.85 4.62
N ARG A 163 -37.24 5.60 5.85
CA ARG A 163 -38.07 5.34 7.04
C ARG A 163 -38.99 6.49 7.40
N ASN A 164 -38.54 7.73 7.16
CA ASN A 164 -39.25 8.94 7.58
C ASN A 164 -40.14 9.54 6.48
N VAL A 165 -40.33 8.87 5.34
CA VAL A 165 -41.18 9.37 4.26
C VAL A 165 -42.66 9.37 4.63
N SER A 166 -43.36 10.47 4.35
CA SER A 166 -44.79 10.65 4.58
C SER A 166 -45.65 10.76 3.31
N SER A 167 -45.06 10.71 2.12
CA SER A 167 -45.78 10.81 0.84
C SER A 167 -45.45 9.67 -0.13
N LYS A 168 -46.43 9.22 -0.92
CA LYS A 168 -46.25 8.13 -1.91
C LYS A 168 -45.24 8.49 -3.00
N ALA A 169 -45.24 9.75 -3.45
CA ALA A 169 -44.32 10.23 -4.48
C ALA A 169 -42.87 10.25 -3.97
N ASP A 170 -42.65 10.75 -2.76
CA ASP A 170 -41.33 10.77 -2.13
C ASP A 170 -40.85 9.35 -1.77
N LEU A 171 -41.77 8.44 -1.46
CA LEU A 171 -41.44 7.05 -1.17
C LEU A 171 -40.81 6.40 -2.38
N GLN A 172 -41.46 6.54 -3.54
CA GLN A 172 -40.95 5.96 -4.78
C GLN A 172 -39.60 6.57 -5.17
N LYS A 173 -39.43 7.89 -5.03
CA LYS A 173 -38.16 8.58 -5.30
C LYS A 173 -37.03 8.11 -4.37
N THR A 174 -37.31 8.05 -3.06
CA THR A 174 -36.32 7.67 -2.04
C THR A 174 -35.96 6.19 -2.14
N TYR A 175 -36.92 5.34 -2.47
CA TYR A 175 -36.69 3.91 -2.71
C TYR A 175 -35.79 3.66 -3.91
N GLN A 176 -35.96 4.41 -5.01
CA GLN A 176 -35.05 4.31 -6.16
C GLN A 176 -33.62 4.73 -5.82
N LYS A 177 -33.44 5.74 -4.97
CA LYS A 177 -32.13 6.14 -4.46
C LYS A 177 -31.54 5.05 -3.56
N PHE A 178 -32.32 4.54 -2.61
CA PHE A 178 -31.92 3.46 -1.70
C PHE A 178 -31.39 2.24 -2.46
N ARG A 179 -32.09 1.82 -3.52
CA ARG A 179 -31.66 0.69 -4.34
C ARG A 179 -30.28 0.93 -4.99
N LYS A 180 -30.06 2.11 -5.55
CA LYS A 180 -28.76 2.46 -6.16
C LYS A 180 -27.64 2.51 -5.13
N ASP A 181 -27.89 3.12 -3.97
CA ASP A 181 -26.92 3.20 -2.88
C ASP A 181 -26.58 1.79 -2.34
N LEU A 182 -27.58 0.89 -2.27
CA LEU A 182 -27.38 -0.52 -1.87
C LEU A 182 -26.55 -1.30 -2.90
N GLU A 183 -26.90 -1.22 -4.19
CA GLU A 183 -26.17 -1.90 -5.27
C GLU A 183 -24.70 -1.46 -5.31
N ASN A 184 -24.43 -0.17 -5.11
CA ASN A 184 -23.07 0.35 -5.03
C ASN A 184 -22.32 -0.16 -3.78
N LEU A 185 -22.96 -0.14 -2.61
CA LEU A 185 -22.34 -0.60 -1.37
C LEU A 185 -22.04 -2.10 -1.41
N ASP A 186 -22.96 -2.91 -1.94
CA ASP A 186 -22.78 -4.36 -2.13
C ASP A 186 -21.59 -4.66 -3.04
N TYR A 187 -21.47 -3.95 -4.16
CA TYR A 187 -20.33 -4.07 -5.06
C TYR A 187 -18.99 -3.72 -4.38
N LEU A 188 -18.93 -2.62 -3.63
CA LEU A 188 -17.72 -2.19 -2.93
C LEU A 188 -17.34 -3.16 -1.79
N ALA A 189 -18.33 -3.66 -1.04
CA ALA A 189 -18.11 -4.65 0.01
C ALA A 189 -17.62 -5.98 -0.56
N TYR A 190 -18.22 -6.45 -1.67
CA TYR A 190 -17.78 -7.66 -2.37
C TYR A 190 -16.33 -7.53 -2.85
N LYS A 191 -15.97 -6.40 -3.47
CA LYS A 191 -14.60 -6.16 -3.93
C LYS A 191 -13.59 -6.15 -2.78
N ARG A 192 -13.99 -5.68 -1.59
CA ARG A 192 -13.14 -5.67 -0.38
C ARG A 192 -12.97 -7.06 0.24
N GLN A 193 -13.95 -7.95 0.06
CA GLN A 193 -13.94 -9.30 0.64
C GLN A 193 -13.06 -10.30 -0.13
N GLN A 194 -12.78 -10.05 -1.41
CA GLN A 194 -11.89 -10.87 -2.24
C GLN A 194 -10.41 -10.62 -1.93
#